data_AF-G5AYK6-F1
#
_entry.id   AF-G5AYK6-F1
#
_cell.length_a   1.000
_cell.length_b   1.000
_cell.length_c   1.000
_cell.angle_alpha   90.00
_cell.angle_beta   90.00
_cell.angle_gamma   90.00
#
_symmetry.space_group_name_H-M   'P 1'
#
loop_
_entity.id
_entity.type
_entity.pdbx_description
1 polymer ?
#
loop_
_entity_poly.entity_id
_entity_poly.type
_entity_poly.pdbx_seq_one_letter_code
_entity_poly.pdbx_strand_id
1 'polypeptide(L)'
;TLKDCTPNASLAWLPVNRFDMAMKDGSYNIYNAVYAVAHALHEMLLQQVGMPPVRNRKAVVFSPWQLHPFLRNIQFKNPAGDQVNLDEKGKLDAEYDILNFWNFPEGLRLKVKLGTFSLHVPLVQQLSLSEDMIEWAIAIHQIPRSICSESCNPGFRKTPQEGKAACCFNCILCPENE
;
A
#
# COMPACT_ATOMS: atom_id res chain seq x y z
N THR A 1 -24.54 19.86 -11.86
CA THR A 1 -25.13 19.90 -13.21
C THR A 1 -24.06 19.58 -14.22
N LEU A 2 -23.98 18.34 -14.69
CA LEU A 2 -23.18 17.99 -15.87
C LEU A 2 -23.91 18.61 -17.08
N LYS A 3 -23.56 19.84 -17.44
CA LYS A 3 -24.07 20.49 -18.65
C LYS A 3 -22.90 20.60 -19.61
N ASP A 4 -23.12 20.07 -20.81
CA ASP A 4 -22.25 20.14 -21.99
C ASP A 4 -20.98 19.29 -21.95
N CYS A 5 -21.14 17.96 -21.94
CA CYS A 5 -20.05 17.05 -22.33
C CYS A 5 -19.99 16.96 -23.86
N THR A 6 -18.82 17.19 -24.44
CA THR A 6 -18.60 17.03 -25.89
C THR A 6 -18.80 15.56 -26.28
N PRO A 7 -19.70 15.24 -27.23
CA PRO A 7 -19.76 13.90 -27.80
C PRO A 7 -18.39 13.59 -28.45
N ASN A 8 -17.87 12.39 -28.23
CA ASN A 8 -16.51 11.96 -28.64
C ASN A 8 -15.34 12.60 -27.86
N ALA A 9 -15.57 13.10 -26.65
CA ALA A 9 -14.46 13.43 -25.76
C ALA A 9 -13.59 12.18 -25.52
N SER A 10 -12.28 12.29 -25.77
CA SER A 10 -11.32 11.22 -25.52
C SER A 10 -10.42 11.57 -24.35
N LEU A 11 -10.18 10.58 -23.49
CA LEU A 11 -9.25 10.68 -22.37
C LEU A 11 -7.82 10.95 -22.83
N ALA A 12 -7.47 10.61 -24.07
CA ALA A 12 -6.15 10.88 -24.64
C ALA A 12 -5.81 12.37 -24.76
N TRP A 13 -6.83 13.24 -24.81
CA TRP A 13 -6.64 14.69 -24.88
C TRP A 13 -6.49 15.35 -23.50
N LEU A 14 -6.68 14.59 -22.42
CA LEU A 14 -6.54 15.09 -21.07
C LEU A 14 -5.08 14.96 -20.62
N PRO A 15 -4.56 15.92 -19.84
CA PRO A 15 -3.20 15.85 -19.33
C PRO A 15 -2.94 14.55 -18.57
N VAL A 16 -1.91 13.80 -18.97
CA VAL A 16 -1.57 12.48 -18.39
C VAL A 16 -1.31 12.56 -16.89
N ASN A 17 -0.76 13.69 -16.41
CA ASN A 17 -0.51 13.95 -15.00
C ASN A 17 -1.78 14.01 -14.12
N ARG A 18 -2.98 14.07 -14.72
CA ARG A 18 -4.26 13.94 -13.99
C ARG A 18 -4.67 12.50 -13.74
N PHE A 19 -4.01 11.55 -14.40
CA PHE A 19 -4.28 10.12 -14.25
C PHE A 19 -3.10 9.43 -13.60
N ASP A 20 -3.39 8.69 -12.53
CA ASP A 20 -2.43 7.74 -11.99
C ASP A 20 -2.45 6.50 -12.88
N MET A 21 -1.50 6.43 -13.80
CA MET A 21 -1.37 5.34 -14.77
C MET A 21 -0.75 4.08 -14.14
N ALA A 22 -0.20 4.18 -12.92
CA ALA A 22 0.29 3.03 -12.19
C ALA A 22 -0.89 2.20 -11.68
N MET A 23 -0.76 0.88 -11.75
CA MET A 23 -1.76 -0.03 -11.20
C MET A 23 -1.78 0.13 -9.68
N LYS A 24 -2.91 0.58 -9.14
CA LYS A 24 -3.09 0.72 -7.68
C LYS A 24 -3.21 -0.65 -7.04
N ASP A 25 -2.79 -0.76 -5.78
CA ASP A 25 -2.87 -2.01 -5.00
C ASP A 25 -4.28 -2.62 -5.03
N GLY A 26 -5.31 -1.79 -4.91
CA GLY A 26 -6.70 -2.25 -5.02
C GLY A 26 -7.04 -2.86 -6.38
N SER A 27 -6.57 -2.25 -7.47
CA SER A 27 -6.75 -2.79 -8.83
C SER A 27 -5.95 -4.07 -9.03
N TYR A 28 -4.73 -4.14 -8.49
CA TYR A 28 -3.88 -5.33 -8.53
C TYR A 28 -4.48 -6.51 -7.76
N ASN A 29 -5.04 -6.23 -6.58
CA ASN A 29 -5.74 -7.22 -5.78
C ASN A 29 -6.99 -7.76 -6.49
N ILE A 30 -7.77 -6.89 -7.16
CA ILE A 30 -8.92 -7.33 -7.98
C ILE A 30 -8.45 -8.21 -9.14
N TYR A 31 -7.40 -7.79 -9.84
CA TYR A 31 -6.81 -8.57 -10.93
C TYR A 31 -6.38 -9.97 -10.44
N ASN A 32 -5.62 -10.04 -9.36
CA ASN A 32 -5.18 -11.30 -8.77
C ASN A 32 -6.35 -12.16 -8.26
N ALA A 33 -7.40 -11.54 -7.71
CA ALA A 33 -8.59 -12.26 -7.26
C ALA A 33 -9.35 -12.93 -8.43
N VAL A 34 -9.47 -12.25 -9.58
CA VAL A 34 -10.08 -12.85 -10.78
C VAL A 34 -9.25 -14.02 -11.28
N TYR A 35 -7.92 -13.88 -11.31
CA TYR A 35 -7.03 -14.98 -11.69
C TYR A 35 -7.10 -16.14 -10.71
N ALA A 36 -7.20 -15.89 -9.40
CA ALA A 36 -7.35 -16.95 -8.42
C ALA A 36 -8.61 -17.80 -8.67
N VAL A 37 -9.73 -17.15 -9.00
CA VAL A 37 -10.97 -17.86 -9.38
C VAL A 37 -10.78 -18.67 -10.67
N ALA A 38 -10.13 -18.10 -11.69
CA ALA A 38 -9.87 -18.78 -12.95
C ALA A 38 -8.98 -20.02 -12.76
N HIS A 39 -7.90 -19.91 -11.98
CA HIS A 39 -7.02 -21.03 -11.64
C HIS A 39 -7.76 -22.11 -10.84
N ALA A 40 -8.57 -21.73 -9.85
CA ALA A 40 -9.36 -22.69 -9.09
C ALA A 40 -10.36 -23.45 -9.97
N LEU A 41 -11.05 -22.77 -10.89
CA LEU A 41 -11.94 -23.41 -11.86
C LEU A 41 -11.18 -24.31 -12.84
N HIS A 42 -9.97 -23.92 -13.25
CA HIS A 42 -9.12 -24.73 -14.12
C HIS A 42 -8.74 -26.06 -13.45
N GLU A 43 -8.31 -26.03 -12.19
CA GLU A 43 -8.00 -27.23 -11.40
C GLU A 43 -9.22 -28.15 -11.25
N MET A 44 -10.40 -27.57 -10.98
CA MET A 44 -11.65 -28.33 -10.92
C MET A 44 -11.98 -29.04 -12.24
N LEU A 45 -11.75 -28.37 -13.38
CA LEU A 45 -11.93 -28.97 -14.71
C LEU A 45 -10.91 -30.08 -14.98
N LEU A 46 -9.64 -29.89 -14.61
CA LEU A 46 -8.59 -30.89 -14.79
C LEU A 46 -8.88 -32.18 -14.01
N GLN A 47 -9.30 -32.07 -12.74
CA GLN A 47 -9.68 -33.24 -11.94
C GLN A 47 -10.82 -34.04 -12.58
N GLN A 48 -11.71 -33.37 -13.30
CA GLN A 48 -12.83 -34.03 -13.98
C GLN A 48 -12.43 -34.73 -15.29
N VAL A 49 -11.37 -34.27 -15.96
CA VAL A 49 -10.83 -34.94 -17.16
C VAL A 49 -10.13 -36.26 -16.80
N GLY A 50 -9.58 -36.38 -15.58
CA GLY A 50 -9.01 -37.62 -15.05
C GLY A 50 -10.04 -38.70 -14.67
N MET A 51 -11.34 -38.40 -14.71
CA MET A 51 -12.42 -39.33 -14.40
C MET A 51 -12.93 -40.04 -15.66
N PRO A 52 -13.30 -41.34 -15.59
CA PRO A 52 -13.79 -42.08 -16.74
C PRO A 52 -15.02 -41.39 -17.38
N PRO A 53 -15.15 -41.40 -18.71
CA PRO A 53 -16.16 -40.62 -19.41
C PRO A 53 -17.56 -41.12 -19.05
N VAL A 54 -18.31 -40.31 -18.29
CA VAL A 54 -19.74 -40.55 -18.08
C VAL A 54 -20.49 -40.16 -19.35
N ARG A 55 -21.25 -41.12 -19.91
CA ARG A 55 -22.08 -40.95 -21.11
C ARG A 55 -23.15 -39.87 -20.82
N ASN A 56 -23.19 -38.81 -21.64
CA ASN A 56 -23.97 -37.55 -21.51
C ASN A 56 -23.25 -36.40 -20.77
N ARG A 57 -22.32 -35.72 -21.47
CA ARG A 57 -21.76 -34.43 -21.01
C ARG A 57 -22.80 -33.32 -21.10
N LYS A 58 -23.58 -33.12 -20.04
CA LYS A 58 -24.17 -31.79 -19.77
C LYS A 58 -23.03 -30.82 -19.45
N ALA A 59 -23.22 -29.54 -19.74
CA ALA A 59 -22.27 -28.49 -19.31
C ALA A 59 -21.98 -28.68 -17.81
N VAL A 60 -20.70 -28.72 -17.46
CA VAL A 60 -20.30 -28.87 -16.06
C VAL A 60 -20.66 -27.57 -15.35
N VAL A 61 -21.69 -27.64 -14.51
CA VAL A 61 -22.08 -26.53 -13.64
C VAL A 61 -21.46 -26.81 -12.28
N PHE A 62 -20.41 -26.08 -11.95
CA PHE A 62 -19.86 -26.09 -10.61
C PHE A 62 -20.71 -25.24 -9.69
N SER A 63 -20.98 -25.77 -8.49
CA SER A 63 -21.65 -25.02 -7.45
C SER A 63 -20.63 -24.18 -6.67
N PRO A 64 -20.96 -22.95 -6.22
CA PRO A 64 -20.01 -22.05 -5.58
C PRO A 64 -19.24 -22.66 -4.39
N TRP A 65 -19.88 -23.51 -3.58
CA TRP A 65 -19.23 -24.17 -2.44
C TRP A 65 -18.14 -25.16 -2.85
N GLN A 66 -18.20 -25.72 -4.06
CA GLN A 66 -17.20 -26.65 -4.57
C GLN A 66 -15.87 -25.95 -4.90
N LEU A 67 -15.89 -24.61 -5.06
CA LEU A 67 -14.72 -23.80 -5.36
C LEU A 67 -13.86 -23.52 -4.13
N HIS A 68 -14.47 -23.46 -2.94
CA HIS A 68 -13.79 -23.08 -1.70
C HIS A 68 -12.54 -23.93 -1.38
N PRO A 69 -12.55 -25.27 -1.49
CA PRO A 69 -11.35 -26.08 -1.25
C PRO A 69 -10.17 -25.75 -2.17
N PHE A 70 -10.46 -25.37 -3.41
CA PHE A 70 -9.45 -25.01 -4.41
C PHE A 70 -8.89 -23.61 -4.16
N LEU A 71 -9.74 -22.66 -3.78
CA LEU A 71 -9.32 -21.30 -3.43
C LEU A 71 -8.50 -21.24 -2.14
N ARG A 72 -8.86 -22.04 -1.12
CA ARG A 72 -8.22 -21.99 0.21
C ARG A 72 -6.71 -22.23 0.17
N ASN A 73 -6.26 -23.10 -0.73
CA ASN A 73 -4.86 -23.51 -0.84
C ASN A 73 -4.24 -23.09 -2.17
N ILE A 74 -4.81 -22.08 -2.84
CA ILE A 74 -4.35 -21.70 -4.17
C ILE A 74 -2.98 -21.02 -4.10
N GLN A 75 -2.10 -21.44 -4.99
CA GLN A 75 -0.77 -20.87 -5.19
C GLN A 75 -0.51 -20.83 -6.69
N PHE A 76 -0.29 -19.65 -7.24
CA PHE A 76 0.02 -19.49 -8.66
C PHE A 76 0.93 -18.29 -8.88
N LYS A 77 1.62 -18.28 -10.02
CA LYS A 77 2.31 -17.08 -10.51
C LYS A 77 1.39 -16.32 -11.42
N ASN A 78 1.17 -15.04 -11.13
CA ASN A 78 0.38 -14.21 -12.02
C ASN A 78 1.19 -13.82 -13.27
N PRO A 79 0.55 -13.21 -14.29
CA PRO A 79 1.25 -12.79 -15.51
C PRO A 79 2.34 -11.72 -15.31
N ALA A 80 2.36 -11.02 -14.17
CA ALA A 80 3.45 -10.11 -13.81
C ALA A 80 4.66 -10.83 -13.21
N GLY A 81 4.53 -12.13 -12.89
CA GLY A 81 5.60 -12.97 -12.32
C GLY A 81 5.52 -13.12 -10.80
N ASP A 82 4.58 -12.46 -10.14
CA ASP A 82 4.43 -12.48 -8.68
C ASP A 82 3.75 -13.76 -8.21
N GLN A 83 4.22 -14.28 -7.08
CA GLN A 83 3.60 -15.42 -6.41
C GLN A 83 2.36 -14.93 -5.66
N VAL A 84 1.20 -15.49 -5.99
CA VAL A 84 -0.08 -15.15 -5.35
C VAL A 84 -0.58 -16.33 -4.55
N ASN A 85 -0.79 -16.11 -3.25
CA ASN A 85 -1.30 -17.09 -2.30
C ASN A 85 -2.46 -16.48 -1.51
N LEU A 86 -3.51 -17.26 -1.23
CA LEU A 86 -4.68 -16.82 -0.43
C LEU A 86 -4.73 -17.44 0.97
N ASP A 87 -3.67 -18.11 1.41
CA ASP A 87 -3.68 -18.76 2.72
C ASP A 87 -3.75 -17.72 3.84
N GLU A 88 -4.64 -17.96 4.82
CA GLU A 88 -4.85 -17.05 5.96
C GLU A 88 -3.57 -16.81 6.79
N LYS A 89 -2.55 -17.68 6.64
CA LYS A 89 -1.27 -17.58 7.33
C LYS A 89 -0.18 -16.84 6.53
N GLY A 90 -0.33 -16.74 5.21
CA GLY A 90 0.65 -16.11 4.31
C GLY A 90 0.33 -14.67 3.94
N LYS A 91 -0.79 -14.10 4.41
CA LYS A 91 -1.12 -12.68 4.25
C LYS A 91 -0.32 -11.76 5.19
N LEU A 92 0.97 -12.08 5.37
CA LEU A 92 1.97 -11.23 6.00
C LEU A 92 2.86 -10.55 4.94
N ASP A 93 2.44 -10.53 3.67
CA ASP A 93 3.01 -9.69 2.62
C ASP A 93 2.72 -8.21 2.90
N ALA A 94 3.41 -7.70 3.91
CA ALA A 94 3.40 -6.32 4.36
C ALA A 94 4.67 -5.63 3.84
N GLU A 95 4.90 -5.76 2.54
CA GLU A 95 5.81 -4.87 1.83
C GLU A 95 5.01 -3.68 1.33
N TYR A 96 5.47 -2.48 1.67
CA TYR A 96 4.81 -1.23 1.32
C TYR A 96 5.81 -0.28 0.67
N ASP A 97 5.36 0.38 -0.39
CA ASP A 97 6.10 1.49 -0.97
C ASP A 97 5.87 2.77 -0.16
N ILE A 98 6.96 3.46 0.16
CA ILE A 98 6.90 4.79 0.77
C ILE A 98 6.97 5.83 -0.34
N LEU A 99 5.92 6.62 -0.43
CA LEU A 99 5.65 7.49 -1.58
C LEU A 99 5.57 8.93 -1.09
N ASN A 100 6.29 9.83 -1.77
CA ASN A 100 6.25 11.27 -1.52
C ASN A 100 5.63 11.98 -2.72
N PHE A 101 4.82 13.01 -2.43
CA PHE A 101 4.09 13.75 -3.45
C PHE A 101 4.81 15.08 -3.73
N TRP A 102 5.50 15.13 -4.85
CA TRP A 102 6.18 16.33 -5.30
C TRP A 102 5.16 17.27 -5.94
N ASN A 103 4.99 18.44 -5.34
CA ASN A 103 4.05 19.45 -5.83
C ASN A 103 4.83 20.51 -6.59
N PHE A 104 4.49 20.65 -7.87
CA PHE A 104 5.05 21.65 -8.75
C PHE A 104 4.06 22.82 -8.93
N PRO A 105 4.52 23.98 -9.43
CA PRO A 105 3.64 25.04 -9.88
C PRO A 105 2.55 24.53 -10.84
N GLU A 106 1.47 25.29 -11.00
CA GLU A 106 0.36 24.98 -11.92
C GLU A 106 -0.46 23.72 -11.54
N GLY A 107 -0.26 23.21 -10.33
CA GLY A 107 -1.04 22.09 -9.77
C GLY A 107 -0.56 20.72 -10.26
N LEU A 108 0.59 20.64 -10.93
CA LEU A 108 1.22 19.37 -11.27
C LEU A 108 1.69 18.68 -9.98
N ARG A 109 1.29 17.42 -9.81
CA ARG A 109 1.72 16.57 -8.69
C ARG A 109 2.32 15.28 -9.22
N LEU A 110 3.53 14.94 -8.80
CA LEU A 110 4.16 13.66 -9.10
C LEU A 110 4.23 12.82 -7.83
N LYS A 111 4.00 11.53 -7.98
CA LYS A 111 4.12 10.54 -6.91
C LYS A 111 5.43 9.79 -7.10
N VAL A 112 6.36 9.97 -6.18
CA VAL A 112 7.72 9.43 -6.28
C VAL A 112 7.93 8.40 -5.16
N LYS A 113 8.45 7.22 -5.51
CA LYS A 113 8.86 6.20 -4.53
C LYS A 113 10.20 6.58 -3.93
N LEU A 114 10.24 6.71 -2.62
CA LEU A 114 11.44 7.08 -1.86
C LEU A 114 12.03 5.92 -1.08
N GLY A 115 11.24 4.87 -0.88
CA GLY A 115 11.59 3.81 0.04
C GLY A 115 10.63 2.65 0.03
N THR A 116 10.94 1.68 0.87
CA THR A 116 10.10 0.51 1.13
C THR A 116 10.05 0.23 2.62
N PHE A 117 8.94 -0.33 3.06
CA PHE A 117 8.80 -0.93 4.37
C PHE A 117 8.50 -2.43 4.21
N SER A 118 9.20 -3.32 4.90
CA SER A 118 8.99 -4.76 4.79
C SER A 118 9.07 -5.45 6.15
N LEU A 119 8.08 -6.28 6.47
CA LEU A 119 8.09 -7.11 7.68
C LEU A 119 8.96 -8.37 7.56
N HIS A 120 9.45 -8.69 6.36
CA HIS A 120 10.23 -9.91 6.10
C HIS A 120 11.70 -9.81 6.53
N VAL A 121 12.16 -8.60 6.88
CA VAL A 121 13.54 -8.31 7.27
C VAL A 121 13.63 -8.00 8.78
N PRO A 122 14.83 -8.09 9.38
CA PRO A 122 15.03 -7.77 10.80
C PRO A 122 14.59 -6.33 11.12
N LEU A 123 14.13 -6.10 12.36
CA LEU A 123 13.51 -4.83 12.81
C LEU A 123 14.25 -3.55 12.36
N VAL A 124 15.59 -3.58 12.40
CA VAL A 124 16.45 -2.43 12.05
C VAL A 124 16.44 -2.09 10.56
N GLN A 125 16.11 -3.07 9.71
CA GLN A 125 16.12 -2.96 8.24
C GLN A 125 14.72 -2.90 7.64
N GLN A 126 13.68 -2.92 8.47
CA GLN A 126 12.29 -2.92 8.01
C GLN A 126 11.94 -1.67 7.22
N LEU A 127 12.63 -0.55 7.46
CA LEU A 127 12.43 0.70 6.76
C LEU A 127 13.68 1.04 5.95
N SER A 128 13.52 1.19 4.63
CA SER A 128 14.52 1.76 3.73
C SER A 128 13.96 3.05 3.15
N LEU A 129 14.70 4.16 3.27
CA LEU A 129 14.25 5.48 2.84
C LEU A 129 15.42 6.31 2.29
N SER A 130 15.20 6.94 1.14
CA SER A 130 16.12 7.93 0.55
C SER A 130 15.73 9.32 1.06
N GLU A 131 16.28 9.72 2.22
CA GLU A 131 15.90 10.95 2.91
C GLU A 131 16.24 12.22 2.11
N ASP A 132 17.31 12.18 1.33
CA ASP A 132 17.80 13.25 0.45
C ASP A 132 16.85 13.55 -0.72
N MET A 133 15.97 12.62 -1.05
CA MET A 133 14.98 12.73 -2.13
C MET A 133 13.60 13.19 -1.64
N ILE A 134 13.43 13.45 -0.35
CA ILE A 134 12.16 13.91 0.20
C ILE A 134 11.96 15.38 -0.17
N GLU A 135 10.91 15.67 -0.94
CA GLU A 135 10.44 17.03 -1.17
C GLU A 135 9.44 17.40 -0.06
N TRP A 136 9.81 18.41 0.71
CA TRP A 136 8.93 19.04 1.68
C TRP A 136 8.05 20.09 1.01
N ALA A 137 7.15 20.73 1.76
CA ALA A 137 6.34 21.81 1.20
C ALA A 137 7.23 22.91 0.59
N ILE A 138 6.76 23.56 -0.48
CA ILE A 138 7.54 24.43 -1.40
C ILE A 138 8.45 25.49 -0.72
N ALA A 139 8.17 25.88 0.53
CA ALA A 139 8.95 26.85 1.30
C ALA A 139 9.89 26.24 2.37
N ILE A 140 10.00 24.91 2.43
CA ILE A 140 10.75 24.16 3.45
C ILE A 140 11.93 23.47 2.78
N HIS A 141 13.15 23.97 3.01
CA HIS A 141 14.40 23.41 2.47
C HIS A 141 15.15 22.51 3.45
N GLN A 142 14.60 22.28 4.64
CA GLN A 142 15.18 21.46 5.70
C GLN A 142 14.11 20.57 6.30
N ILE A 143 14.52 19.44 6.88
CA ILE A 143 13.59 18.51 7.54
C ILE A 143 12.77 19.27 8.60
N PRO A 144 11.43 19.28 8.51
CA PRO A 144 10.59 20.03 9.42
C PRO A 144 10.70 19.45 10.83
N ARG A 145 10.88 20.32 11.81
CA ARG A 145 10.90 19.93 13.22
C ARG A 145 9.46 19.86 13.72
N SER A 146 9.04 18.66 14.16
CA SER A 146 7.69 18.40 14.67
C SER A 146 7.74 17.95 16.14
N ILE A 147 8.18 18.85 17.03
CA ILE A 147 8.30 18.60 18.47
C ILE A 147 7.37 19.52 19.26
N CYS A 148 6.87 19.06 20.42
CA CYS A 148 6.00 19.88 21.27
C CYS A 148 6.81 20.90 22.11
N SER A 149 7.93 20.44 22.68
CA SER A 149 8.84 21.25 23.48
C SER A 149 10.28 21.03 23.02
N GLU A 150 11.04 22.11 22.92
CA GLU A 150 12.49 22.07 22.67
C GLU A 150 13.24 21.33 23.78
N SER A 151 14.39 20.74 23.44
CA SER A 151 15.26 20.12 24.44
C SER A 151 15.75 21.17 25.44
N CYS A 152 15.70 20.85 26.73
CA CYS A 152 16.23 21.74 27.76
C CYS A 152 17.75 21.82 27.70
N ASN A 153 18.28 23.03 27.79
CA ASN A 153 19.72 23.26 27.89
C ASN A 153 20.26 22.74 29.24
N PRO A 154 21.58 22.47 29.33
CA PRO A 154 22.23 22.15 30.60
C PRO A 154 21.90 23.20 31.69
N GLY A 155 21.63 22.75 32.92
CA GLY A 155 21.17 23.60 34.02
C GLY A 155 19.64 23.76 34.12
N PHE A 156 18.88 23.16 33.21
CA PHE A 156 17.42 23.12 33.27
C PHE A 156 16.89 21.68 33.30
N ARG A 157 15.87 21.43 34.11
CA ARG A 157 15.13 20.16 34.16
C ARG A 157 13.78 20.26 33.47
N LYS A 158 13.28 19.12 32.96
CA LYS A 158 11.95 19.00 32.35
C LYS A 158 10.87 18.92 33.42
N THR A 159 9.80 19.68 33.27
CA THR A 159 8.61 19.60 34.12
C THR A 159 7.37 19.39 33.25
N PRO A 160 6.54 18.37 33.51
CA PRO A 160 5.32 18.12 32.75
C PRO A 160 4.39 19.34 32.75
N GLN A 161 3.73 19.60 31.62
CA GLN A 161 2.65 20.59 31.55
C GLN A 161 1.33 19.90 31.92
N GLU A 162 0.66 20.39 32.96
CA GLU A 162 -0.63 19.83 33.40
C GLU A 162 -1.67 19.92 32.28
N GLY A 163 -2.41 18.83 32.06
CA GLY A 163 -3.41 18.72 30.99
C GLY A 163 -2.85 18.53 29.57
N LYS A 164 -1.53 18.39 29.39
CA LYS A 164 -0.91 18.13 28.07
C LYS A 164 -0.23 16.76 27.98
N ALA A 165 0.09 16.34 26.76
CA ALA A 165 0.76 15.07 26.47
C ALA A 165 2.18 15.02 27.07
N ALA A 166 2.68 13.80 27.32
CA ALA A 166 3.99 13.58 27.94
C ALA A 166 5.19 14.20 27.20
N CYS A 167 5.08 14.41 25.87
CA CYS A 167 6.10 15.07 25.08
C CYS A 167 6.15 16.60 25.26
N CYS A 168 5.18 17.20 25.96
CA CYS A 168 5.06 18.63 26.21
C CYS A 168 5.49 18.96 27.64
N PHE A 169 6.61 19.66 27.77
CA PHE A 169 7.21 20.00 29.06
C PHE A 169 7.75 21.43 29.07
N ASN A 170 7.91 21.98 30.27
CA ASN A 170 8.64 23.22 30.53
C ASN A 170 10.09 22.90 30.93
N CYS A 171 11.00 23.79 30.59
CA CYS A 171 12.37 23.77 31.10
C CYS A 171 12.47 24.75 32.28
N ILE A 172 12.71 24.24 33.48
CA ILE A 172 12.89 25.05 34.69
C ILE A 172 14.33 24.94 35.20
N LEU A 173 14.88 26.03 35.71
CA LEU A 173 16.24 26.05 36.24
C LEU A 173 16.37 25.01 37.36
N CYS A 174 17.47 24.27 37.37
CA CYS A 174 17.82 23.43 38.51
C CYS A 174 18.06 24.33 39.74
N PRO A 175 17.63 23.90 40.93
CA PRO A 175 17.96 24.59 42.16
C PRO A 175 19.49 24.56 42.40
N GLU A 176 19.98 25.49 43.23
CA GLU A 176 21.39 25.50 43.60
C GLU A 176 21.78 24.16 44.24
N ASN A 177 22.89 23.59 43.76
CA ASN A 177 23.46 22.29 44.18
C ASN A 177 22.81 21.02 43.60
N GLU A 178 22.06 21.13 42.49
CA GLU A 178 21.64 20.00 41.63
C GLU A 178 22.26 20.05 40.24
#